data_AF-A0A0K8WIK4-F1
#
_entry.id   AF-A0A0K8WIK4-F1
#
_cell.length_a   1.000
_cell.length_b   1.000
_cell.length_c   1.000
_cell.angle_alpha   90.00
_cell.angle_beta   90.00
_cell.angle_gamma   90.00
#
_symmetry.space_group_name_H-M   'P 1'
#
loop_
_entity.id
_entity.type
_entity.pdbx_description
1 polymer ?
#
loop_
_entity_poly.entity_id
_entity_poly.type
_entity_poly.pdbx_seq_one_letter_code
_entity_poly.pdbx_strand_id
1 'polypeptide(L)'
;MADDDSRAPRMYQYRQDRTRFACIAYSLTVIFFCISIVQWILMITLDGLRNFIMDFSYISIIALLIGMLLVTSFVFFENLRFAKPINWVITIIIVFMTTWGISRAIVEPTLALFGITLLFVSILGIVFIIIGVHIRHDLTLDVVILFVAAVIFFITSVFFVMLQLLAGLKIAFFIYSTIIIITVLMFLMYHAQTINGYRYAEMRLNDYLLAALILYHDLTILLIMSFLLIAKIYELAGGRGLSLYGDSCCGNYTGASNRSLSDDFSLYNSGSDNVAPIYL
;
A
#
# COMPACT_ATOMS: atom_id res chain seq x y z
N MET A 1 -30.09 -11.01 -42.55
CA MET A 1 -29.20 -11.14 -41.39
C MET A 1 -30.09 -11.65 -40.27
N ALA A 2 -30.22 -12.98 -40.17
CA ALA A 2 -31.19 -13.60 -39.26
C ALA A 2 -30.77 -13.33 -37.82
N ASP A 3 -31.72 -12.81 -37.03
CA ASP A 3 -31.59 -12.73 -35.58
C ASP A 3 -31.50 -14.18 -35.08
N ASP A 4 -30.32 -14.57 -34.61
CA ASP A 4 -30.08 -15.90 -34.07
C ASP A 4 -30.82 -15.98 -32.74
N ASP A 5 -31.97 -16.66 -32.71
CA ASP A 5 -32.83 -16.84 -31.53
C ASP A 5 -32.06 -17.35 -30.30
N SER A 6 -30.88 -17.94 -30.50
CA SER A 6 -29.99 -18.39 -29.43
C SER A 6 -29.06 -17.30 -28.86
N ARG A 7 -29.00 -16.10 -29.45
CA ARG A 7 -28.07 -15.02 -29.05
C ARG A 7 -28.51 -14.31 -27.77
N ALA A 8 -29.80 -13.98 -27.66
CA ALA A 8 -30.37 -13.37 -26.46
C ALA A 8 -30.18 -14.22 -25.18
N PRO A 9 -30.51 -15.54 -25.17
CA PRO A 9 -30.30 -16.37 -23.98
C PRO A 9 -28.82 -16.57 -23.63
N ARG A 10 -27.93 -16.70 -24.62
CA ARG A 10 -26.46 -16.79 -24.39
C ARG A 10 -25.90 -15.52 -23.76
N MET A 11 -26.35 -14.35 -24.22
CA MET A 11 -25.96 -13.06 -23.63
C MET A 11 -26.46 -12.96 -22.18
N TYR A 12 -27.70 -13.37 -21.89
CA TYR A 12 -28.24 -13.35 -20.53
C TYR A 12 -27.44 -14.27 -19.59
N GLN A 13 -27.12 -15.49 -20.01
CA GLN A 13 -26.31 -16.43 -19.23
C GLN A 13 -24.90 -15.87 -18.94
N TYR A 14 -24.22 -15.34 -19.95
CA TYR A 14 -22.92 -14.71 -19.76
C TYR A 14 -22.98 -13.55 -18.76
N ARG A 15 -24.01 -12.69 -18.84
CA ARG A 15 -24.20 -11.60 -17.87
C ARG A 15 -24.35 -12.12 -16.45
N GLN A 16 -25.15 -13.17 -16.28
CA GLN A 16 -25.40 -13.79 -14.98
C GLN A 16 -24.13 -14.39 -14.38
N ASP A 17 -23.35 -15.11 -15.17
CA ASP A 17 -22.09 -15.72 -14.72
C ASP A 17 -21.06 -14.65 -14.33
N ARG A 18 -21.01 -13.53 -15.07
CA ARG A 18 -20.14 -12.39 -14.76
C ARG A 18 -20.54 -11.70 -13.46
N THR A 19 -21.82 -11.45 -13.24
CA THR A 19 -22.28 -10.86 -11.98
C THR A 19 -22.00 -11.77 -10.79
N ARG A 20 -22.15 -13.10 -10.96
CA ARG A 20 -21.80 -14.08 -9.91
C ARG A 20 -20.30 -14.07 -9.62
N PHE A 21 -19.46 -14.07 -10.65
CA PHE A 21 -18.02 -13.97 -10.51
C PHE A 21 -17.60 -12.70 -9.77
N ALA A 22 -18.11 -11.54 -10.18
CA ALA A 22 -17.82 -10.26 -9.55
C ALA A 22 -18.27 -10.25 -8.08
N CYS A 23 -19.47 -10.77 -7.79
CA CYS A 23 -19.97 -10.90 -6.42
C CYS A 23 -19.06 -11.77 -5.55
N ILE A 24 -18.60 -12.92 -6.05
CA ILE A 24 -17.67 -13.81 -5.33
C ILE A 24 -16.33 -13.11 -5.10
N ALA A 25 -15.74 -12.49 -6.13
CA ALA A 25 -14.46 -11.80 -6.04
C ALA A 25 -14.51 -10.66 -5.00
N TYR A 26 -15.50 -9.77 -5.08
CA TYR A 26 -15.66 -8.67 -4.13
C TYR A 26 -15.95 -9.17 -2.70
N SER A 27 -16.80 -10.19 -2.55
CA SER A 27 -17.09 -10.77 -1.24
C SER A 27 -15.84 -11.38 -0.60
N LEU A 28 -15.01 -12.09 -1.37
CA LEU A 28 -13.75 -12.65 -0.89
C LEU A 28 -12.74 -11.56 -0.53
N THR A 29 -12.64 -10.48 -1.32
CA THR A 29 -11.81 -9.32 -0.97
C THR A 29 -12.21 -8.76 0.39
N VAL A 30 -13.51 -8.56 0.63
CA VAL A 30 -14.03 -8.07 1.91
C VAL A 30 -13.67 -9.05 3.03
N ILE A 31 -13.85 -10.35 2.84
CA ILE A 31 -13.49 -11.37 3.84
C ILE A 31 -11.99 -11.32 4.17
N PHE A 32 -11.10 -11.31 3.18
CA PHE A 32 -9.65 -11.25 3.39
C PHE A 32 -9.22 -9.96 4.08
N PHE A 33 -9.84 -8.84 3.71
CA PHE A 33 -9.58 -7.55 4.34
C PHE A 33 -10.07 -7.53 5.79
N CYS A 34 -11.25 -8.08 6.08
CA CYS A 34 -11.77 -8.24 7.44
C CYS A 34 -10.87 -9.12 8.31
N ILE A 35 -10.37 -10.24 7.80
CA ILE A 35 -9.40 -11.10 8.50
C ILE A 35 -8.15 -10.29 8.85
N SER A 36 -7.65 -9.50 7.90
CA SER A 36 -6.47 -8.64 8.12
C SER A 36 -6.71 -7.56 9.18
N ILE A 37 -7.88 -6.91 9.14
CA ILE A 37 -8.28 -5.90 10.14
C ILE A 37 -8.32 -6.51 11.54
N VAL A 38 -8.95 -7.68 11.70
CA VAL A 38 -9.01 -8.37 13.00
C VAL A 38 -7.59 -8.65 13.51
N GLN A 39 -6.71 -9.14 12.64
CA GLN A 39 -5.34 -9.43 13.00
C GLN A 39 -4.55 -8.16 13.38
N TRP A 40 -4.70 -7.06 12.65
CA TRP A 40 -4.05 -5.80 12.99
C TRP A 40 -4.58 -5.20 14.30
N ILE A 41 -5.89 -5.29 14.55
CA ILE A 41 -6.48 -4.87 15.83
C ILE A 41 -5.87 -5.67 16.99
N LEU A 42 -5.75 -7.00 16.85
CA LEU A 42 -5.07 -7.84 17.84
C LEU A 42 -3.62 -7.41 18.06
N MET A 43 -2.88 -7.08 17.00
CA MET A 43 -1.49 -6.60 17.08
C MET A 43 -1.36 -5.23 17.73
N ILE A 44 -2.35 -4.34 17.60
CA ILE A 44 -2.36 -3.03 18.26
C ILE A 44 -2.74 -3.15 19.73
N THR A 45 -3.70 -4.02 20.07
CA THR A 45 -4.31 -4.11 21.41
C THR A 45 -3.55 -5.01 22.38
N LEU A 46 -2.89 -6.06 21.90
CA LEU A 46 -2.12 -6.98 22.73
C LEU A 46 -0.69 -6.45 22.89
N ASP A 47 -0.39 -5.85 24.05
CA ASP A 47 0.93 -5.27 24.33
C ASP A 47 2.09 -6.26 24.10
N GLY A 48 1.91 -7.54 24.42
CA GLY A 48 2.92 -8.57 24.16
C GLY A 48 3.23 -8.75 22.66
N LEU A 49 2.20 -8.74 21.82
CA LEU A 49 2.35 -8.87 20.36
C LEU A 49 2.87 -7.58 19.73
N ARG A 50 2.42 -6.42 20.24
CA ARG A 50 2.90 -5.09 19.87
C ARG A 50 4.40 -4.96 20.13
N ASN A 51 4.84 -5.28 21.33
CA ASN A 51 6.26 -5.21 21.70
C ASN A 51 7.09 -6.20 20.88
N PHE A 52 6.60 -7.43 20.67
CA PHE A 52 7.27 -8.42 19.83
C PHE A 52 7.51 -7.91 18.40
N ILE A 53 6.53 -7.26 17.77
CA ILE A 53 6.67 -6.71 16.41
C ILE A 53 7.64 -5.51 16.38
N MET A 54 7.68 -4.71 17.44
CA MET A 54 8.59 -3.57 17.54
C MET A 54 10.04 -4.03 17.75
N ASP A 55 10.26 -5.01 18.64
CA ASP A 55 11.57 -5.56 18.96
C ASP A 55 12.15 -6.40 17.80
N PHE A 56 11.30 -7.18 17.13
CA PHE A 56 11.69 -8.07 16.04
C PHE A 56 11.16 -7.59 14.68
N SER A 57 11.39 -6.32 14.36
CA SER A 57 10.92 -5.67 13.12
C SER A 57 11.35 -6.37 11.82
N TYR A 58 12.46 -7.11 11.83
CA TYR A 58 12.92 -7.89 10.68
C TYR A 58 11.94 -9.04 10.32
N ILE A 59 11.18 -9.56 11.27
CA ILE A 59 10.20 -10.63 11.02
C ILE A 59 9.10 -10.12 10.08
N SER A 60 8.62 -8.89 10.27
CA SER A 60 7.67 -8.26 9.35
C SER A 60 8.26 -8.09 7.95
N ILE A 61 9.53 -7.67 7.82
CA ILE A 61 10.18 -7.52 6.51
C ILE A 61 10.28 -8.87 5.79
N ILE A 62 10.69 -9.93 6.50
CA ILE A 62 10.80 -11.28 5.93
C ILE A 62 9.41 -11.82 5.55
N ALA A 63 8.41 -11.64 6.41
CA ALA A 63 7.03 -12.05 6.12
C ALA A 63 6.48 -11.34 4.88
N LEU A 64 6.73 -10.03 4.74
CA LEU A 64 6.33 -9.26 3.56
C LEU A 64 7.01 -9.79 2.30
N LEU A 65 8.32 -10.05 2.35
CA LEU A 65 9.07 -10.60 1.21
C LEU A 65 8.50 -11.96 0.77
N ILE A 66 8.25 -12.86 1.72
CA ILE A 66 7.66 -14.18 1.45
C ILE A 66 6.25 -14.02 0.87
N GLY A 67 5.41 -13.15 1.45
CA GLY A 67 4.08 -12.85 0.96
C GLY A 67 4.09 -12.37 -0.49
N MET A 68 4.95 -11.40 -0.82
CA MET A 68 5.08 -10.87 -2.17
C MET A 68 5.59 -11.92 -3.17
N LEU A 69 6.57 -12.75 -2.80
CA LEU A 69 7.05 -13.85 -3.65
C LEU A 69 5.96 -14.89 -3.92
N LEU A 70 5.14 -15.21 -2.92
CA LEU A 70 4.00 -16.11 -3.07
C LEU A 70 2.91 -15.52 -3.97
N VAL A 71 2.60 -14.23 -3.85
CA VAL A 71 1.68 -13.53 -4.75
C VAL A 71 2.19 -13.58 -6.18
N THR A 72 3.46 -13.23 -6.41
CA THR A 72 4.09 -13.28 -7.73
C THR A 72 4.02 -14.69 -8.32
N SER A 73 4.34 -15.70 -7.52
CA SER A 73 4.23 -17.11 -7.94
C SER A 73 2.79 -17.48 -8.28
N PHE A 74 1.81 -17.05 -7.49
CA PHE A 74 0.38 -17.33 -7.72
C PHE A 74 -0.16 -16.66 -8.98
N VAL A 75 0.35 -15.46 -9.32
CA VAL A 75 0.00 -14.74 -10.57
C VAL A 75 0.55 -15.47 -11.80
N PHE A 76 1.83 -15.86 -11.78
CA PHE A 76 2.51 -16.43 -12.95
C PHE A 76 2.23 -17.93 -13.19
N PHE A 77 2.07 -18.73 -12.13
CA PHE A 77 1.88 -20.17 -12.26
C PHE A 77 0.41 -20.56 -12.33
N GLU A 78 -0.08 -20.72 -13.56
CA GLU A 78 -1.45 -21.15 -13.85
C GLU A 78 -1.84 -22.47 -13.16
N ASN A 79 -0.90 -23.42 -13.08
CA ASN A 79 -1.10 -24.70 -12.40
C ASN A 79 -1.38 -24.54 -10.89
N LEU A 80 -0.70 -23.60 -10.22
CA LEU A 80 -0.94 -23.31 -8.80
C LEU A 80 -2.29 -22.62 -8.59
N ARG A 81 -2.69 -21.78 -9.53
CA ARG A 81 -3.95 -21.03 -9.48
C ARG A 81 -5.18 -21.94 -9.61
N PHE A 82 -5.10 -22.97 -10.45
CA PHE A 82 -6.24 -23.85 -10.74
C PHE A 82 -6.28 -25.16 -9.93
N ALA A 83 -5.18 -25.57 -9.29
CA ALA A 83 -5.18 -26.78 -8.47
C ALA A 83 -5.96 -26.59 -7.16
N LYS A 84 -7.21 -27.04 -7.10
CA LYS A 84 -7.98 -27.16 -5.84
C LYS A 84 -7.56 -28.44 -5.10
N PRO A 85 -7.32 -28.42 -3.77
CA PRO A 85 -7.53 -27.31 -2.82
C PRO A 85 -6.29 -26.41 -2.60
N ILE A 86 -5.18 -26.67 -3.30
CA ILE A 86 -3.88 -26.01 -3.09
C ILE A 86 -3.99 -24.49 -3.26
N ASN A 87 -4.76 -24.02 -4.25
CA ASN A 87 -4.96 -22.59 -4.50
C ASN A 87 -5.53 -21.81 -3.30
N TRP A 88 -6.46 -22.40 -2.57
CA TRP A 88 -7.02 -21.85 -1.34
C TRP A 88 -6.00 -21.78 -0.22
N VAL A 89 -5.23 -22.86 -0.01
CA VAL A 89 -4.18 -22.90 1.01
C VAL A 89 -3.15 -21.82 0.75
N ILE A 90 -2.66 -21.71 -0.49
CA ILE A 90 -1.70 -20.67 -0.89
C ILE A 90 -2.29 -19.27 -0.68
N THR A 91 -3.55 -19.05 -1.09
CA THR A 91 -4.21 -17.75 -0.92
C THR A 91 -4.33 -17.35 0.55
N ILE A 92 -4.67 -18.28 1.43
CA ILE A 92 -4.75 -18.02 2.88
C ILE A 92 -3.36 -17.67 3.42
N ILE A 93 -2.31 -18.43 3.04
CA ILE A 93 -0.93 -18.14 3.44
C ILE A 93 -0.49 -16.75 2.96
N ILE A 94 -0.82 -16.39 1.71
CA ILE A 94 -0.54 -15.06 1.15
C ILE A 94 -1.15 -13.97 2.03
N VAL A 95 -2.45 -14.07 2.33
CA VAL A 95 -3.14 -13.07 3.16
C VAL A 95 -2.46 -12.96 4.52
N PHE A 96 -2.20 -14.08 5.21
CA PHE A 96 -1.53 -14.06 6.51
C PHE A 96 -0.13 -13.41 6.46
N MET A 97 0.70 -13.79 5.49
CA MET A 97 2.06 -13.27 5.36
C MET A 97 2.08 -11.79 5.01
N THR A 98 1.19 -11.35 4.11
CA THR A 98 1.03 -9.92 3.77
C THR A 98 0.56 -9.13 5.00
N THR A 99 -0.46 -9.60 5.73
CA THR A 99 -0.93 -8.94 6.97
C THR A 99 0.17 -8.82 8.02
N TRP A 100 0.94 -9.89 8.25
CA TRP A 100 2.10 -9.89 9.15
C TRP A 100 3.20 -8.95 8.66
N GLY A 101 3.45 -8.91 7.36
CA GLY A 101 4.49 -8.08 6.77
C GLY A 101 4.26 -6.58 6.94
N ILE A 102 2.99 -6.19 6.98
CA ILE A 102 2.57 -4.81 7.09
C ILE A 102 2.41 -4.36 8.55
N SER A 103 2.29 -5.31 9.48
CA SER A 103 2.01 -5.06 10.89
C SER A 103 2.91 -4.00 11.52
N ARG A 104 4.22 -4.01 11.22
CA ARG A 104 5.17 -3.01 11.77
C ARG A 104 4.78 -1.57 11.45
N ALA A 105 4.23 -1.30 10.27
CA ALA A 105 3.80 0.04 9.89
C ALA A 105 2.53 0.48 10.63
N ILE A 106 1.67 -0.48 11.01
CA ILE A 106 0.35 -0.22 11.60
C ILE A 106 0.38 -0.14 13.14
N VAL A 107 1.29 -0.89 13.78
CA VAL A 107 1.34 -1.08 15.26
C VAL A 107 1.83 0.16 16.03
N GLU A 108 2.52 1.08 15.36
CA GLU A 108 3.14 2.23 16.01
C GLU A 108 2.11 3.30 16.47
N PRO A 109 1.15 3.72 15.63
CA PRO A 109 0.19 4.76 16.01
C PRO A 109 -1.01 4.26 16.83
N THR A 110 -1.86 5.20 17.25
CA THR A 110 -3.05 4.91 18.07
C THR A 110 -4.14 4.16 17.28
N LEU A 111 -4.91 3.33 17.99
CA LEU A 111 -6.07 2.62 17.43
C LEU A 111 -7.08 3.57 16.77
N ALA A 112 -7.24 4.78 17.32
CA ALA A 112 -8.12 5.81 16.76
C ALA A 112 -7.65 6.26 15.36
N LEU A 113 -6.35 6.49 15.17
CA LEU A 113 -5.79 6.87 13.88
C LEU A 113 -5.96 5.74 12.85
N PHE A 114 -5.77 4.50 13.29
CA PHE A 114 -6.01 3.32 12.46
C PHE A 114 -7.48 3.24 12.02
N GLY A 115 -8.42 3.42 12.95
CA GLY A 115 -9.86 3.41 12.65
C GLY A 115 -10.30 4.51 11.67
N ILE A 116 -9.82 5.75 11.85
CA ILE A 116 -10.12 6.87 10.94
C ILE A 116 -9.58 6.59 9.54
N THR A 117 -8.33 6.11 9.45
CA THR A 117 -7.71 5.79 8.16
C THR A 117 -8.43 4.64 7.47
N LEU A 118 -8.82 3.61 8.22
CA LEU A 118 -9.57 2.48 7.70
C LEU A 118 -10.90 2.92 7.09
N LEU A 119 -11.63 3.81 7.78
CA LEU A 119 -12.88 4.37 7.27
C LEU A 119 -12.64 5.18 5.99
N PHE A 120 -11.64 6.06 5.99
CA PHE A 120 -11.28 6.87 4.83
C PHE A 120 -10.95 6.00 3.61
N VAL A 121 -10.10 4.98 3.78
CA VAL A 121 -9.68 4.06 2.73
C VAL A 121 -10.83 3.20 2.24
N SER A 122 -11.71 2.75 3.13
CA SER A 122 -12.90 1.98 2.75
C SER A 122 -13.83 2.80 1.86
N ILE A 123 -14.10 4.05 2.22
CA ILE A 123 -14.91 4.97 1.39
C ILE A 123 -14.22 5.23 0.05
N LEU A 124 -12.93 5.58 0.08
CA LEU A 124 -12.16 5.90 -1.12
C LEU A 124 -12.10 4.70 -2.09
N GLY A 125 -11.84 3.51 -1.56
CA GLY A 125 -11.82 2.26 -2.34
C GLY A 125 -13.17 1.95 -2.97
N ILE A 126 -14.27 2.07 -2.22
CA ILE A 126 -15.63 1.87 -2.76
C ILE A 126 -15.94 2.87 -3.87
N VAL A 127 -15.63 4.15 -3.67
CA VAL A 127 -15.86 5.21 -4.67
C VAL A 127 -15.10 4.90 -5.95
N PHE A 128 -13.82 4.56 -5.88
CA PHE A 128 -13.01 4.27 -7.06
C PHE A 128 -13.38 2.95 -7.73
N ILE A 129 -13.81 1.92 -6.98
CA ILE A 129 -14.39 0.71 -7.57
C ILE A 129 -15.66 1.09 -8.37
N ILE A 130 -16.58 1.86 -7.79
CA ILE A 130 -17.81 2.29 -8.48
C ILE A 130 -17.48 3.10 -9.73
N ILE A 131 -16.54 4.05 -9.64
CA ILE A 131 -16.07 4.83 -10.79
C ILE A 131 -15.50 3.90 -11.86
N GLY A 132 -14.65 2.95 -11.48
CA GLY A 132 -14.06 1.96 -12.38
C GLY A 132 -15.13 1.15 -13.13
N VAL A 133 -16.19 0.72 -12.44
CA VAL A 133 -17.30 -0.01 -13.06
C VAL A 133 -18.09 0.86 -14.06
N HIS A 134 -18.37 2.12 -13.72
CA HIS A 134 -19.30 2.96 -14.48
C HIS A 134 -18.65 3.89 -15.53
N ILE A 135 -17.34 4.13 -15.44
CA ILE A 135 -16.63 5.01 -16.38
C ILE A 135 -16.75 4.47 -17.82
N ARG A 136 -17.15 5.29 -18.79
CA ARG A 136 -17.32 4.84 -20.18
C ARG A 136 -16.01 4.48 -20.87
N HIS A 137 -14.92 5.10 -20.44
CA HIS A 137 -13.60 4.89 -21.02
C HIS A 137 -13.05 3.51 -20.64
N ASP A 138 -12.55 2.76 -21.63
CA ASP A 138 -12.00 1.43 -21.44
C ASP A 138 -10.52 1.47 -21.04
N LEU A 139 -10.27 1.39 -19.73
CA LEU A 139 -8.91 1.33 -19.19
C LEU A 139 -8.21 0.01 -19.55
N THR A 140 -8.97 -1.03 -19.92
CA THR A 140 -8.40 -2.34 -20.26
C THR A 140 -7.73 -2.34 -21.63
N LEU A 141 -8.16 -1.44 -22.52
CA LEU A 141 -7.52 -1.20 -23.82
C LEU A 141 -6.16 -0.51 -23.63
N ASP A 142 -6.08 0.41 -22.68
CA ASP A 142 -4.89 1.23 -22.40
C ASP A 142 -3.97 0.66 -21.31
N VAL A 143 -4.02 -0.66 -21.09
CA VAL A 143 -3.21 -1.33 -20.05
C VAL A 143 -1.71 -1.02 -20.17
N VAL A 144 -1.19 -0.91 -21.39
CA VAL A 144 0.21 -0.57 -21.64
C VAL A 144 0.53 0.85 -21.18
N ILE A 145 -0.38 1.80 -21.43
CA ILE A 145 -0.22 3.20 -21.02
C ILE A 145 -0.29 3.30 -19.48
N LEU A 146 -1.23 2.61 -18.86
CA LEU A 146 -1.35 2.55 -17.40
C LEU A 146 -0.09 1.96 -16.75
N PHE A 147 0.46 0.90 -17.34
CA PHE A 147 1.70 0.30 -16.88
C PHE A 147 2.90 1.27 -17.01
N VAL A 148 3.06 1.93 -18.16
CA VAL A 148 4.12 2.92 -18.36
C VAL A 148 3.97 4.10 -17.39
N ALA A 149 2.75 4.61 -17.20
CA ALA A 149 2.47 5.68 -16.24
C ALA A 149 2.82 5.25 -14.80
N ALA A 150 2.45 4.03 -14.42
CA ALA A 150 2.79 3.47 -13.11
C ALA A 150 4.31 3.36 -12.89
N VAL A 151 5.08 2.95 -13.90
CA VAL A 151 6.54 2.88 -13.81
C VAL A 151 7.14 4.28 -13.62
N ILE A 152 6.66 5.29 -14.36
CA ILE A 152 7.14 6.68 -14.22
C ILE A 152 6.81 7.21 -12.82
N PHE A 153 5.59 7.00 -12.33
CA PHE A 153 5.18 7.40 -10.99
C PHE A 153 5.94 6.65 -9.89
N PHE A 154 6.27 5.38 -10.10
CA PHE A 154 7.09 4.60 -9.19
C PHE A 154 8.52 5.14 -9.09
N ILE A 155 9.20 5.36 -10.22
CA ILE A 155 10.56 5.95 -10.24
C ILE A 155 10.56 7.33 -9.58
N THR A 156 9.55 8.15 -9.89
CA THR A 156 9.38 9.48 -9.27
C THR A 156 9.19 9.37 -7.75
N SER A 157 8.39 8.41 -7.29
CA SER A 157 8.17 8.17 -5.86
C SER A 157 9.46 7.73 -5.16
N VAL A 158 10.23 6.81 -5.75
CA VAL A 158 11.53 6.38 -5.22
C VAL A 158 12.49 7.57 -5.11
N PHE A 159 12.54 8.45 -6.12
CA PHE A 159 13.36 9.66 -6.08
C PHE A 159 12.97 10.57 -4.90
N PHE A 160 11.68 10.83 -4.67
CA PHE A 160 11.23 11.65 -3.55
C PHE A 160 11.46 10.98 -2.19
N VAL A 161 11.34 9.64 -2.08
CA VAL A 161 11.75 8.90 -0.88
C VAL A 161 13.23 9.11 -0.60
N MET A 162 14.09 9.01 -1.62
CA MET A 162 15.52 9.26 -1.47
C MET A 162 15.83 10.70 -1.05
N LEU A 163 15.12 11.70 -1.61
CA LEU A 163 15.23 13.09 -1.18
C LEU A 163 14.82 13.30 0.28
N GLN A 164 13.75 12.63 0.74
CA GLN A 164 13.35 12.69 2.14
C GLN A 164 14.45 12.11 3.05
N LEU A 165 15.06 10.98 2.67
CA LEU A 165 16.07 10.30 3.47
C LEU A 165 17.42 11.04 3.50
N LEU A 166 17.85 11.58 2.36
CA LEU A 166 19.18 12.21 2.24
C LEU A 166 19.17 13.70 2.55
N ALA A 167 18.12 14.43 2.16
CA ALA A 167 18.04 15.89 2.30
C ALA A 167 17.06 16.35 3.40
N GLY A 168 16.35 15.43 4.07
CA GLY A 168 15.41 15.77 5.15
C GLY A 168 14.20 16.59 4.71
N LEU A 169 13.89 16.63 3.41
CA LEU A 169 12.85 17.47 2.83
C LEU A 169 11.45 16.95 3.15
N LYS A 170 10.88 17.36 4.30
CA LYS A 170 9.55 16.92 4.80
C LYS A 170 8.41 16.94 3.76
N ILE A 171 8.43 17.87 2.80
CA ILE A 171 7.41 17.95 1.75
C ILE A 171 7.48 16.76 0.76
N ALA A 172 8.67 16.18 0.57
CA ALA A 172 8.88 15.02 -0.30
C ALA A 172 8.05 13.82 0.18
N PHE A 173 7.84 13.69 1.49
CA PHE A 173 6.98 12.65 2.07
C PHE A 173 5.54 12.69 1.54
N PHE A 174 4.94 13.88 1.55
CA PHE A 174 3.57 14.08 1.07
C PHE A 174 3.46 13.80 -0.43
N ILE A 175 4.47 14.22 -1.19
CA ILE A 175 4.51 14.06 -2.65
C ILE A 175 4.58 12.58 -3.02
N TYR A 176 5.57 11.82 -2.52
CA TYR A 176 5.69 10.41 -2.89
C TYR A 176 4.48 9.60 -2.42
N SER A 177 3.96 9.89 -1.23
CA SER A 177 2.80 9.16 -0.69
C SER A 177 1.57 9.38 -1.57
N THR A 178 1.35 10.62 -2.01
CA THR A 178 0.24 10.97 -2.91
C THR A 178 0.39 10.30 -4.29
N ILE A 179 1.60 10.27 -4.85
CA ILE A 179 1.87 9.63 -6.14
C ILE A 179 1.55 8.13 -6.08
N ILE A 180 1.95 7.43 -5.02
CA ILE A 180 1.63 6.01 -4.86
C ILE A 180 0.13 5.80 -4.67
N ILE A 181 -0.55 6.63 -3.86
CA ILE A 181 -2.02 6.56 -3.71
C ILE A 181 -2.71 6.71 -5.08
N ILE A 182 -2.34 7.70 -5.89
CA ILE A 182 -2.89 7.89 -7.24
C ILE A 182 -2.64 6.67 -8.12
N THR A 183 -1.43 6.10 -8.07
CA THR A 183 -1.06 4.91 -8.84
C THR A 183 -1.92 3.70 -8.46
N VAL A 184 -2.14 3.48 -7.17
CA VAL A 184 -2.98 2.38 -6.68
C VAL A 184 -4.45 2.60 -7.04
N LEU A 185 -4.97 3.82 -6.93
CA LEU A 185 -6.36 4.13 -7.32
C LEU A 185 -6.60 3.93 -8.82
N MET A 186 -5.60 4.23 -9.65
CA MET A 186 -5.62 3.95 -11.08
C MET A 186 -5.73 2.44 -11.36
N PHE A 187 -4.91 1.61 -10.71
CA PHE A 187 -5.01 0.16 -10.84
C PHE A 187 -6.29 -0.41 -10.25
N LEU A 188 -6.79 0.15 -9.15
CA LEU A 188 -8.05 -0.27 -8.54
C LEU A 188 -9.23 -0.11 -9.53
N MET A 189 -9.28 1.01 -10.26
CA MET A 189 -10.27 1.21 -11.33
C MET A 189 -10.09 0.21 -12.48
N TYR A 190 -8.85 -0.02 -12.91
CA TYR A 190 -8.52 -1.00 -13.95
C TYR A 190 -8.96 -2.42 -13.53
N HIS A 191 -8.65 -2.86 -12.31
CA HIS A 191 -9.04 -4.17 -11.81
C HIS A 191 -10.57 -4.28 -11.67
N ALA A 192 -11.25 -3.25 -11.18
CA ALA A 192 -12.72 -3.21 -11.14
C ALA A 192 -13.34 -3.42 -12.54
N GLN A 193 -12.74 -2.85 -13.59
CA GLN A 193 -13.16 -3.07 -14.98
C GLN A 193 -12.94 -4.51 -15.45
N THR A 194 -11.75 -5.07 -15.21
CA THR A 194 -11.44 -6.46 -15.61
C THR A 194 -12.34 -7.50 -14.92
N ILE A 195 -12.80 -7.21 -13.70
CA ILE A 195 -13.68 -8.09 -12.92
C ILE A 195 -15.13 -8.04 -13.42
N ASN A 196 -15.65 -6.85 -13.74
CA ASN A 196 -17.02 -6.69 -14.22
C ASN A 196 -17.18 -7.04 -15.70
N GLY A 197 -16.10 -7.01 -16.48
CA GLY A 197 -16.06 -7.45 -17.87
C GLY A 197 -16.67 -6.44 -18.86
N TYR A 198 -17.14 -6.94 -20.00
CA TYR A 198 -17.69 -6.17 -21.14
C TYR A 198 -16.71 -5.21 -21.83
N ARG A 199 -15.41 -5.46 -21.67
CA ARG A 199 -14.31 -4.59 -22.11
C ARG A 199 -13.22 -5.38 -22.83
N TYR A 200 -12.21 -4.70 -23.37
CA TYR A 200 -11.14 -5.30 -24.17
C TYR A 200 -10.44 -6.48 -23.49
N ALA A 201 -10.12 -6.35 -22.20
CA ALA A 201 -9.57 -7.44 -21.39
C ALA A 201 -10.49 -7.76 -20.20
N GLU A 202 -10.82 -9.04 -20.04
CA GLU A 202 -11.60 -9.54 -18.92
C GLU A 202 -10.88 -10.67 -18.18
N MET A 203 -11.11 -10.74 -16.87
CA MET A 203 -10.57 -11.83 -16.06
C MET A 203 -11.37 -13.12 -16.32
N ARG A 204 -10.71 -14.28 -16.27
CA ARG A 204 -11.41 -15.56 -16.46
C ARG A 204 -12.34 -15.84 -15.27
N LEU A 205 -13.52 -16.42 -15.52
CA LEU A 205 -14.52 -16.73 -14.49
C LEU A 205 -14.01 -17.68 -13.39
N ASN A 206 -12.98 -18.47 -13.69
CA ASN A 206 -12.38 -19.41 -12.73
C ASN A 206 -11.33 -18.76 -11.81
N ASP A 207 -10.90 -17.52 -12.09
CA ASP A 207 -9.80 -16.84 -11.40
C ASP A 207 -10.29 -15.91 -10.27
N TYR A 208 -11.37 -16.28 -9.59
CA TYR A 208 -11.98 -15.44 -8.55
C TYR A 208 -11.07 -15.22 -7.33
N LEU A 209 -10.21 -16.19 -6.99
CA LEU A 209 -9.19 -16.04 -5.93
C LEU A 209 -8.12 -15.02 -6.31
N LEU A 210 -7.67 -15.05 -7.57
CA LEU A 210 -6.70 -14.09 -8.08
C LEU A 210 -7.30 -12.68 -8.11
N ALA A 211 -8.55 -12.55 -8.56
CA ALA A 211 -9.28 -11.29 -8.55
C ALA A 211 -9.37 -10.70 -7.13
N ALA A 212 -9.76 -11.54 -6.17
CA ALA A 212 -9.88 -11.15 -4.77
C ALA A 212 -8.52 -10.75 -4.17
N LEU A 213 -7.46 -11.51 -4.46
CA LEU A 213 -6.10 -11.22 -3.99
C LEU A 213 -5.57 -9.90 -4.54
N ILE A 214 -5.78 -9.61 -5.83
CA ILE A 214 -5.34 -8.36 -6.45
C ILE A 214 -6.01 -7.17 -5.77
N LEU A 215 -7.34 -7.18 -5.65
CA LEU A 215 -8.08 -6.11 -4.96
C LEU A 215 -7.68 -5.99 -3.49
N TYR A 216 -7.43 -7.11 -2.81
CA TYR A 216 -6.95 -7.12 -1.44
C TYR A 216 -5.60 -6.39 -1.31
N HIS A 217 -4.65 -6.65 -2.22
CA HIS A 217 -3.35 -5.97 -2.21
C HIS A 217 -3.48 -4.48 -2.54
N ASP A 218 -4.31 -4.11 -3.53
CA ASP A 218 -4.58 -2.70 -3.85
C ASP A 218 -5.12 -1.94 -2.63
N LEU A 219 -6.16 -2.49 -1.96
CA LEU A 219 -6.73 -1.89 -0.76
C LEU A 219 -5.73 -1.83 0.41
N THR A 220 -4.87 -2.84 0.51
CA THR A 220 -3.87 -2.93 1.58
C THR A 220 -2.75 -1.90 1.38
N ILE A 221 -2.25 -1.71 0.15
CA ILE A 221 -1.27 -0.66 -0.16
C ILE A 221 -1.91 0.72 0.04
N LEU A 222 -3.17 0.89 -0.42
CA LEU A 222 -3.93 2.12 -0.21
C LEU A 222 -4.08 2.44 1.27
N LEU A 223 -4.33 1.43 2.12
CA LEU A 223 -4.42 1.57 3.57
C LEU A 223 -3.12 2.07 4.18
N ILE A 224 -1.99 1.41 3.89
CA ILE A 224 -0.69 1.78 4.49
C ILE A 224 -0.29 3.18 4.06
N MET A 225 -0.38 3.49 2.77
CA MET A 225 0.07 4.79 2.27
C MET A 225 -0.82 5.93 2.79
N SER A 226 -2.14 5.70 2.88
CA SER A 226 -3.05 6.65 3.52
C SER A 226 -2.79 6.78 5.02
N PHE A 227 -2.48 5.67 5.69
CA PHE A 227 -2.17 5.66 7.12
C PHE A 227 -0.93 6.49 7.44
N LEU A 228 0.15 6.26 6.70
CA LEU A 228 1.39 7.01 6.81
C LEU A 228 1.18 8.50 6.51
N LEU A 229 0.40 8.82 5.48
CA LEU A 229 0.06 10.19 5.12
C LEU A 229 -0.73 10.91 6.22
N ILE A 230 -1.84 10.30 6.69
CA ILE A 230 -2.70 10.89 7.72
C ILE A 230 -1.96 11.00 9.05
N ALA A 231 -1.12 10.03 9.41
CA ALA A 231 -0.28 10.10 10.61
C ALA A 231 0.64 11.32 10.61
N LYS A 232 1.24 11.64 9.46
CA LYS A 232 2.08 12.82 9.29
C LYS A 232 1.30 14.13 9.27
N ILE A 233 0.12 14.16 8.66
CA ILE A 233 -0.77 15.33 8.73
C ILE A 233 -1.17 15.60 10.18
N TYR A 234 -1.50 14.56 10.93
CA TYR A 234 -1.88 14.66 12.34
C TYR A 234 -0.73 15.17 13.22
N GLU A 235 0.50 14.75 12.94
CA GLU A 235 1.71 15.28 13.58
C GLU A 235 1.87 16.80 13.33
N LEU A 236 1.74 17.24 12.08
CA LEU A 236 1.82 18.66 11.71
C LEU A 236 0.73 19.52 12.37
N ALA A 237 -0.44 18.94 12.62
CA ALA A 237 -1.54 19.59 13.32
C ALA A 237 -1.35 19.70 14.85
N GLY A 238 -0.18 19.29 15.38
CA GLY A 238 0.16 19.34 16.80
C GLY A 238 -0.25 18.09 17.60
N GLY A 239 -0.66 17.02 16.92
CA GLY A 239 -0.92 15.73 17.56
C GLY A 239 0.35 14.92 17.81
N ARG A 240 0.26 13.88 18.66
CA ARG A 240 1.32 12.85 18.77
C ARG A 240 1.22 11.93 17.54
N GLY A 241 1.85 12.33 16.44
CA GLY A 241 1.91 11.56 15.20
C GLY A 241 3.10 10.61 15.12
N LEU A 242 3.41 10.12 13.90
CA LEU A 242 4.47 9.15 13.63
C LEU A 242 5.82 9.87 13.39
N SER A 243 6.79 9.74 14.30
CA SER A 243 8.15 10.27 14.06
C SER A 243 8.92 9.30 13.16
N LEU A 244 9.30 9.74 11.96
CA LEU A 244 10.12 8.94 11.05
C LEU A 244 11.60 9.19 11.33
N TYR A 245 12.44 8.19 11.01
CA TYR A 245 13.89 8.23 11.23
C TYR A 245 14.58 9.48 10.63
N GLY A 246 14.01 10.11 9.60
CA GLY A 246 14.53 11.36 9.01
C GLY A 246 14.15 12.66 9.75
N ASP A 247 13.22 12.64 10.71
CA ASP A 247 12.81 13.85 11.43
C ASP A 247 13.83 14.31 12.47
N SER A 248 14.70 13.40 12.92
CA SER A 248 15.73 13.65 13.94
C SER A 248 17.06 14.14 13.36
N CYS A 249 17.29 13.96 12.05
CA CYS A 249 18.54 14.39 11.40
C CYS A 249 18.64 15.92 11.23
N CYS A 250 17.52 16.64 11.33
CA CYS A 250 17.47 18.09 11.22
C CYS A 250 16.85 18.69 12.48
N GLY A 251 17.42 18.38 13.65
CA GLY A 251 17.17 19.16 14.85
C GLY A 251 17.48 20.64 14.58
N ASN A 252 16.51 21.50 14.86
CA ASN A 252 16.59 22.95 14.74
C ASN A 252 17.85 23.50 15.46
N TYR A 253 18.93 23.75 14.71
CA TYR A 253 19.89 24.80 15.06
C TYR A 253 19.35 26.16 14.58
N THR A 254 18.14 26.51 14.98
CA THR A 254 17.66 27.90 14.97
C THR A 254 17.60 28.40 16.41
N GLY A 255 18.68 28.14 17.16
CA GLY A 255 19.04 28.91 18.33
C GLY A 255 19.94 30.06 17.90
N ALA A 256 19.38 31.01 17.14
CA ALA A 256 19.98 32.34 17.03
C ALA A 256 19.79 33.04 18.38
N SER A 257 20.51 32.57 19.40
CA SER A 257 20.74 33.37 20.58
C SER A 257 21.68 34.49 20.14
N ASN A 258 21.22 35.72 20.28
CA ASN A 258 22.03 36.93 20.28
C ASN A 258 23.27 36.71 21.16
N ARG A 259 24.39 36.30 20.57
CA ARG A 259 25.71 36.52 21.16
C ARG A 259 26.21 37.82 20.55
N SER A 260 25.99 38.88 21.32
CA SER A 260 26.73 40.13 21.24
C SER A 260 28.21 39.82 21.01
N LEU A 261 28.72 40.32 19.89
CA LEU A 261 30.13 40.55 19.65
C LEU A 261 30.58 41.64 20.63
N SER A 262 31.04 41.22 21.80
CA SER A 262 31.76 42.05 22.74
C SER A 262 32.63 41.13 23.57
N ASP A 263 33.93 41.21 23.29
CA ASP A 263 35.08 41.00 24.18
C ASP A 263 34.99 39.84 25.18
N ASP A 264 35.79 38.79 24.96
CA ASP A 264 36.93 38.62 25.85
C ASP A 264 38.03 37.72 25.29
N PHE A 265 39.24 38.23 25.51
CA PHE A 265 40.53 37.74 25.08
C PHE A 265 41.12 36.89 26.22
N SER A 266 41.31 35.58 26.02
CA SER A 266 42.37 34.84 26.74
C SER A 266 42.55 33.41 26.22
N LEU A 267 43.66 33.25 25.49
CA LEU A 267 44.71 32.25 25.75
C LEU A 267 44.26 30.89 26.35
N TYR A 268 44.25 29.85 25.52
CA TYR A 268 45.09 28.68 25.79
C TYR A 268 45.38 27.91 24.49
N ASN A 269 46.66 27.70 24.26
CA ASN A 269 47.27 27.10 23.08
C ASN A 269 47.87 25.75 23.52
N SER A 270 47.50 24.66 22.84
CA SER A 270 48.17 23.34 22.79
C SER A 270 47.14 22.37 22.19
N GLY A 271 47.22 21.85 20.97
CA GLY A 271 48.39 21.37 20.25
C GLY A 271 48.36 19.83 20.23
N SER A 272 47.72 19.23 19.21
CA SER A 272 48.19 18.02 18.51
C SER A 272 47.15 17.55 17.50
N ASP A 273 47.60 17.42 16.25
CA ASP A 273 46.94 16.77 15.13
C ASP A 273 46.41 15.37 15.50
N ASN A 274 45.23 15.01 14.98
CA ASN A 274 45.06 13.77 14.22
C ASN A 274 43.68 13.66 13.56
N VAL A 275 43.79 13.46 12.25
CA VAL A 275 42.79 13.26 11.19
C VAL A 275 41.77 12.16 11.51
N ALA A 276 40.51 12.40 11.12
CA ALA A 276 39.38 11.48 11.21
C ALA A 276 39.46 10.34 10.17
N PRO A 277 38.96 9.13 10.47
CA PRO A 277 38.59 8.17 9.43
C PRO A 277 37.09 8.24 9.12
N ILE A 278 36.80 8.56 7.86
CA ILE A 278 35.54 8.28 7.17
C ILE A 278 35.53 6.78 6.86
N TYR A 279 34.51 6.05 7.29
CA TYR A 279 34.26 4.68 6.82
C TYR A 279 33.11 4.71 5.80
N LEU A 280 33.46 4.20 4.61
CA LEU A 280 32.57 3.82 3.50
C LEU A 280 31.57 2.74 3.92
#